data_AF-A0AAC9NPG4-F1
#
_entry.id   AF-A0AAC9NPG4-F1
#
_cell.length_a   1.000
_cell.length_b   1.000
_cell.length_c   1.000
_cell.angle_alpha   90.00
_cell.angle_beta   90.00
_cell.angle_gamma   90.00
#
_symmetry.space_group_name_H-M   'P 1'
#
loop_
_entity.id
_entity.type
_entity.pdbx_description
1 polymer ?
#
loop_
_entity_poly.entity_id
_entity_poly.type
_entity_poly.pdbx_seq_one_letter_code
_entity_poly.pdbx_strand_id
1 'polypeptide(L)'
;MRLQKIFLLTSLCTATLAIGNLYAAPTTNTQQLSSQQQDNIKSTLKSNLDSLFPYQTQITIGKIDQADKGSVVASNILIMSSDSKNPNLTINKLIFKGLHANQTIKNNFTIKVEGLSIANLAAAVANSNLVSAEIDPKQLADNQGLFSIAMNSLGQTIYNLEINYDYNNSTINYNLDSTINNKPLLKAAAQLNNIDLSNTNVNTDFLATLLDESMSAKIKTLEFDANFSEVLRDITNKYLGKDYKQTPILNIKAQLGKNPGKLMLNVDSKLGSQNYAKYNIVINGINLANSTINDIVAGSSNALDNAYIQSSTSSSRIELNFAKDFFPKNSPITQVFSALDKNNINFTIISQHQFEGTSYNTNFYLKADGLASLSANANAVVNGKLNLLPYLGTNVQNQTNLYDCTNQLCLSNVDVKFANYGLLEKVARQTNRDPNTTPQQILGSYGALLQLFAVQQQDKLLQQTLSAFAIFLQNPKNIAIHAKANKPVNENALLNMLVADAKTLKKYKPVNNNGNVDLSNNPNVKLINNIQNIFKISFDVNKYSKHLYK
;
A
#
# COMPACT_ATOMS: atom_id res chain seq x y z
N MET A 1 8.79 3.22 12.89
CA MET A 1 8.88 4.22 11.81
C MET A 1 8.20 3.88 10.48
N ARG A 2 8.18 2.64 9.94
CA ARG A 2 7.53 2.38 8.64
C ARG A 2 6.00 2.15 8.70
N LEU A 3 5.49 1.45 9.73
CA LEU A 3 4.04 1.31 9.96
C LEU A 3 3.38 2.63 10.42
N GLN A 4 4.09 3.42 11.23
CA GLN A 4 3.71 4.79 11.62
C GLN A 4 3.56 5.73 10.42
N LYS A 5 4.12 5.44 9.24
CA LYS A 5 3.95 6.29 8.05
C LYS A 5 2.75 5.89 7.18
N ILE A 6 2.25 4.66 7.35
CA ILE A 6 1.08 4.12 6.62
C ILE A 6 -0.21 4.34 7.43
N PHE A 7 -0.15 4.17 8.77
CA PHE A 7 -1.26 4.54 9.66
C PHE A 7 -1.53 6.05 9.71
N LEU A 8 -0.58 6.85 9.23
CA LEU A 8 -0.66 8.32 9.26
C LEU A 8 -1.42 8.87 8.04
N LEU A 9 -1.71 8.00 7.06
CA LEU A 9 -2.71 8.24 6.00
C LEU A 9 -4.14 8.02 6.55
N THR A 10 -4.34 7.00 7.39
CA THR A 10 -5.54 6.87 8.23
C THR A 10 -5.58 7.95 9.29
N SER A 11 -4.43 8.53 9.68
CA SER A 11 -4.37 9.66 10.61
C SER A 11 -4.55 11.03 10.00
N LEU A 12 -4.49 11.19 8.68
CA LEU A 12 -5.04 12.37 7.99
C LEU A 12 -6.57 12.30 7.95
N CYS A 13 -7.12 11.08 7.86
CA CYS A 13 -8.53 10.83 8.11
C CYS A 13 -8.86 11.01 9.61
N THR A 14 -8.05 10.53 10.58
CA THR A 14 -8.32 10.81 12.02
C THR A 14 -8.01 12.25 12.44
N ALA A 15 -7.10 12.94 11.76
CA ALA A 15 -6.89 14.39 11.89
C ALA A 15 -8.00 15.22 11.23
N THR A 16 -8.87 14.58 10.42
CA THR A 16 -10.16 15.14 10.00
C THR A 16 -11.34 14.66 10.87
N LEU A 17 -11.11 13.78 11.85
CA LEU A 17 -12.17 13.12 12.64
C LEU A 17 -12.43 13.70 14.03
N ALA A 18 -11.91 14.89 14.36
CA ALA A 18 -12.18 15.52 15.64
C ALA A 18 -12.95 16.82 15.43
N ILE A 19 -14.28 16.79 15.32
CA ILE A 19 -15.14 17.99 15.31
C ILE A 19 -16.55 17.55 15.79
N GLY A 20 -17.32 18.22 16.67
CA GLY A 20 -17.23 19.52 17.33
C GLY A 20 -17.83 19.57 18.78
N ASN A 21 -18.15 20.77 19.34
CA ASN A 21 -18.85 20.96 20.65
C ASN A 21 -20.08 21.91 20.79
N LEU A 22 -21.02 21.54 21.72
CA LEU A 22 -21.72 22.35 22.78
C LEU A 22 -22.88 23.36 22.58
N TYR A 23 -23.96 23.33 23.44
CA TYR A 23 -24.86 24.49 23.84
C TYR A 23 -25.41 24.48 25.28
N ALA A 24 -26.02 25.60 25.67
CA ALA A 24 -26.75 25.95 26.90
C ALA A 24 -27.95 25.07 27.36
N ALA A 25 -28.23 25.16 28.67
CA ALA A 25 -29.30 24.46 29.40
C ALA A 25 -30.73 24.88 28.99
N PRO A 26 -31.73 23.98 29.09
CA PRO A 26 -33.11 24.32 28.80
C PRO A 26 -33.75 25.08 29.97
N THR A 27 -34.23 26.29 29.72
CA THR A 27 -35.47 26.76 30.34
C THR A 27 -36.56 26.58 29.29
N THR A 28 -37.60 25.85 29.66
CA THR A 28 -38.80 25.55 28.87
C THR A 28 -39.26 26.69 27.96
N ASN A 29 -39.62 26.33 26.72
CA ASN A 29 -40.05 27.12 25.56
C ASN A 29 -38.95 27.44 24.54
N THR A 30 -39.31 27.29 23.26
CA THR A 30 -38.63 27.74 22.05
C THR A 30 -38.40 29.26 22.10
N GLN A 31 -37.46 29.70 22.93
CA GLN A 31 -36.96 31.06 22.91
C GLN A 31 -35.82 31.14 21.90
N GLN A 32 -35.92 32.10 20.96
CA GLN A 32 -34.74 32.57 20.24
C GLN A 32 -33.67 32.94 21.26
N LEU A 33 -32.45 32.42 21.07
CA LEU A 33 -31.30 32.77 21.90
C LEU A 33 -31.12 34.30 21.91
N SER A 34 -30.88 34.88 23.08
CA SER A 34 -30.48 36.28 23.15
C SER A 34 -29.13 36.48 22.44
N SER A 35 -28.86 37.68 21.92
CA SER A 35 -27.58 37.97 21.25
C SER A 35 -26.37 37.62 22.12
N GLN A 36 -26.46 37.88 23.44
CA GLN A 36 -25.40 37.55 24.38
C GLN A 36 -25.21 36.03 24.58
N GLN A 37 -26.28 35.24 24.55
CA GLN A 37 -26.19 33.78 24.56
C GLN A 37 -25.56 33.26 23.27
N GLN A 38 -25.92 33.82 22.11
CA GLN A 38 -25.31 33.47 20.82
C GLN A 38 -23.81 33.80 20.81
N ASP A 39 -23.42 34.97 21.30
CA ASP A 39 -22.01 35.40 21.35
C ASP A 39 -21.17 34.53 22.30
N ASN A 40 -21.70 34.21 23.48
CA ASN A 40 -21.03 33.30 24.42
C ASN A 40 -20.77 31.94 23.79
N ILE A 41 -21.77 31.39 23.09
CA ILE A 41 -21.65 30.05 22.53
C ILE A 41 -20.79 30.05 21.27
N LYS A 42 -20.83 31.14 20.49
CA LYS A 42 -19.87 31.38 19.41
C LYS A 42 -18.44 31.41 19.92
N SER A 43 -18.20 32.07 21.05
CA SER A 43 -16.88 32.13 21.69
C SER A 43 -16.41 30.74 22.16
N THR A 44 -17.26 30.01 22.89
CA THR A 44 -16.95 28.65 23.35
C THR A 44 -16.71 27.69 22.19
N LEU A 45 -17.53 27.75 21.14
CA LEU A 45 -17.36 26.90 19.95
C LEU A 45 -16.07 27.24 19.20
N LYS A 46 -15.72 28.52 19.05
CA LYS A 46 -14.42 28.92 18.49
C LYS A 46 -13.26 28.34 19.29
N SER A 47 -13.28 28.49 20.62
CA SER A 47 -12.21 27.97 21.48
C SER A 47 -12.05 26.45 21.37
N ASN A 48 -13.17 25.72 21.31
CA ASN A 48 -13.13 24.28 21.13
C ASN A 48 -12.63 23.85 19.77
N LEU A 49 -13.02 24.55 18.72
CA LEU A 49 -12.50 24.28 17.39
C LEU A 49 -11.01 24.59 17.32
N ASP A 50 -10.54 25.67 17.97
CA ASP A 50 -9.12 26.06 17.99
C ASP A 50 -8.26 25.04 18.76
N SER A 51 -8.77 24.49 19.88
CA SER A 51 -8.03 23.51 20.71
C SER A 51 -7.73 22.18 20.03
N LEU A 52 -8.35 21.90 18.88
CA LEU A 52 -8.06 20.72 18.06
C LEU A 52 -6.79 20.87 17.22
N PHE A 53 -6.30 22.09 17.04
CA PHE A 53 -5.19 22.37 16.13
C PHE A 53 -3.92 22.67 16.91
N PRO A 54 -2.79 22.02 16.58
CA PRO A 54 -1.49 22.31 17.20
C PRO A 54 -0.86 23.59 16.65
N TYR A 55 -1.61 24.39 15.90
CA TYR A 55 -1.15 25.62 15.24
C TYR A 55 -2.22 26.70 15.36
N GLN A 56 -1.80 27.96 15.23
CA GLN A 56 -2.70 29.09 15.34
C GLN A 56 -3.75 29.08 14.22
N THR A 57 -5.03 29.16 14.58
CA THR A 57 -6.13 29.24 13.63
C THR A 57 -6.94 30.54 13.76
N GLN A 58 -7.53 30.95 12.65
CA GLN A 58 -8.55 31.97 12.59
C GLN A 58 -9.89 31.30 12.28
N ILE A 59 -10.80 31.34 13.26
CA ILE A 59 -12.09 30.66 13.18
C ILE A 59 -13.22 31.68 13.02
N THR A 60 -13.94 31.54 11.93
CA THR A 60 -15.15 32.30 11.63
C THR A 60 -16.36 31.37 11.66
N ILE A 61 -17.42 31.82 12.30
CA ILE A 61 -18.69 31.10 12.38
C ILE A 61 -19.76 32.07 11.87
N GLY A 62 -20.41 31.73 10.77
CA GLY A 62 -21.38 32.60 10.12
C GLY A 62 -22.64 32.76 10.96
N LYS A 63 -23.30 31.64 11.28
CA LYS A 63 -24.58 31.62 12.00
C LYS A 63 -24.58 30.59 13.12
N ILE A 64 -25.29 30.88 14.20
CA ILE A 64 -25.64 29.88 15.20
C ILE A 64 -27.13 29.97 15.52
N ASP A 65 -27.79 28.82 15.44
CA ASP A 65 -29.22 28.64 15.71
C ASP A 65 -29.42 27.61 16.83
N GLN A 66 -30.57 27.71 17.50
CA GLN A 66 -31.09 26.65 18.36
C GLN A 66 -32.20 25.90 17.63
N ALA A 67 -32.02 24.61 17.39
CA ALA A 67 -33.06 23.75 16.80
C ALA A 67 -33.96 23.14 17.89
N ASP A 68 -35.13 22.63 17.47
CA ASP A 68 -36.11 22.01 18.36
C ASP A 68 -35.46 20.96 19.28
N LYS A 69 -35.79 21.02 20.57
CA LYS A 69 -35.22 20.20 21.67
C LYS A 69 -33.83 20.64 22.19
N GLY A 70 -33.47 21.92 22.08
CA GLY A 70 -32.20 22.43 22.61
C GLY A 70 -30.99 22.11 21.73
N SER A 71 -31.26 21.73 20.48
CA SER A 71 -30.33 21.52 19.36
C SER A 71 -29.34 22.68 19.16
N VAL A 72 -28.04 22.45 19.03
CA VAL A 72 -27.11 23.47 18.51
C VAL A 72 -26.98 23.30 17.04
N VAL A 73 -27.02 24.39 16.30
CA VAL A 73 -26.62 24.36 14.91
C VAL A 73 -25.72 25.55 14.64
N ALA A 74 -24.43 25.31 14.48
CA ALA A 74 -23.52 26.28 13.89
C ALA A 74 -23.40 26.04 12.39
N SER A 75 -23.33 27.09 11.58
CA SER A 75 -23.28 26.99 10.13
C SER A 75 -22.28 27.97 9.51
N ASN A 76 -21.77 27.60 8.34
CA ASN A 76 -20.75 28.34 7.60
C ASN A 76 -19.52 28.61 8.47
N ILE A 77 -18.88 27.54 8.91
CA ILE A 77 -17.65 27.60 9.71
C ILE A 77 -16.46 27.57 8.77
N LEU A 78 -15.55 28.50 8.97
CA LEU A 78 -14.28 28.61 8.25
C LEU A 78 -13.15 28.60 9.26
N ILE A 79 -12.21 27.68 9.10
CA ILE A 79 -11.01 27.55 9.93
C ILE A 79 -9.82 27.78 9.00
N MET A 80 -9.09 28.86 9.22
CA MET A 80 -7.94 29.24 8.40
C MET A 80 -6.67 29.23 9.23
N SER A 81 -5.58 28.75 8.66
CA SER A 81 -4.26 29.02 9.19
C SER A 81 -3.63 30.21 8.46
N SER A 82 -2.84 30.99 9.19
CA SER A 82 -1.97 32.02 8.61
C SER A 82 -0.77 31.42 7.86
N ASP A 83 -0.40 30.16 8.17
CA ASP A 83 0.62 29.43 7.43
C ASP A 83 -0.02 28.53 6.37
N SER A 84 0.33 28.78 5.11
CA SER A 84 -0.08 27.99 3.94
C SER A 84 0.23 26.48 4.03
N LYS A 85 1.11 26.08 4.94
CA LYS A 85 1.48 24.68 5.22
C LYS A 85 0.44 23.94 6.06
N ASN A 86 -0.48 24.63 6.70
CA ASN A 86 -1.52 24.02 7.53
C ASN A 86 -2.84 23.96 6.75
N PRO A 87 -3.72 22.99 7.04
CA PRO A 87 -4.97 22.84 6.32
C PRO A 87 -5.97 23.95 6.65
N ASN A 88 -6.64 24.45 5.61
CA ASN A 88 -7.78 25.36 5.68
C ASN A 88 -9.05 24.57 5.46
N LEU A 89 -9.99 24.69 6.39
CA LEU A 89 -11.17 23.85 6.48
C LEU A 89 -12.44 24.69 6.37
N THR A 90 -13.44 24.13 5.72
CA THR A 90 -14.81 24.66 5.72
C THR A 90 -15.75 23.60 6.21
N ILE A 91 -16.73 23.99 7.03
CA ILE A 91 -17.80 23.10 7.52
C ILE A 91 -19.12 23.81 7.25
N ASN A 92 -19.99 23.17 6.48
CA ASN A 92 -21.30 23.73 6.17
C ASN A 92 -22.16 23.83 7.44
N LYS A 93 -22.20 22.76 8.24
CA LYS A 93 -23.03 22.69 9.43
C LYS A 93 -22.43 21.80 10.51
N LEU A 94 -22.59 22.21 11.74
CA LEU A 94 -22.09 21.52 12.92
C LEU A 94 -23.18 21.50 13.99
N ILE A 95 -23.54 20.29 14.45
CA ILE A 95 -24.71 20.04 15.28
C ILE A 95 -24.31 19.37 16.58
N PHE A 96 -24.79 19.90 17.71
CA PHE A 96 -24.65 19.29 19.03
C PHE A 96 -25.99 18.99 19.63
N LYS A 97 -26.14 17.78 20.15
CA LYS A 97 -27.35 17.32 20.81
C LYS A 97 -26.98 16.60 22.10
N GLY A 98 -27.65 16.96 23.20
CA GLY A 98 -27.44 16.34 24.51
C GLY A 98 -26.20 16.83 25.28
N LEU A 99 -25.49 17.83 24.75
CA LEU A 99 -24.35 18.48 25.42
C LEU A 99 -24.77 19.83 26.02
N HIS A 100 -24.39 20.07 27.27
CA HIS A 100 -24.70 21.29 28.01
C HIS A 100 -23.44 22.10 28.38
N ALA A 101 -23.36 23.36 27.94
CA ALA A 101 -22.21 24.24 28.17
C ALA A 101 -21.91 24.46 29.64
N ASN A 102 -20.64 24.28 30.01
CA ASN A 102 -20.12 24.36 31.38
C ASN A 102 -20.83 23.42 32.37
N GLN A 103 -21.43 22.34 31.87
CA GLN A 103 -21.99 21.26 32.69
C GLN A 103 -21.19 19.98 32.49
N THR A 104 -21.33 19.04 33.41
CA THR A 104 -20.83 17.68 33.22
C THR A 104 -21.74 16.88 32.29
N ILE A 105 -21.15 15.95 31.54
CA ILE A 105 -21.90 15.01 30.71
C ILE A 105 -22.63 14.03 31.62
N LYS A 106 -23.96 13.96 31.50
CA LYS A 106 -24.82 13.07 32.31
C LYS A 106 -25.74 12.18 31.48
N ASN A 107 -25.73 12.35 30.16
CA ASN A 107 -26.64 11.70 29.23
C ASN A 107 -25.90 11.40 27.91
N ASN A 108 -26.56 10.63 27.06
CA ASN A 108 -26.11 10.39 25.68
C ASN A 108 -26.00 11.71 24.92
N PHE A 109 -25.02 11.80 24.03
CA PHE A 109 -24.88 12.94 23.13
C PHE A 109 -24.59 12.53 21.70
N THR A 110 -24.91 13.44 20.79
CA THR A 110 -24.59 13.34 19.37
C THR A 110 -23.92 14.62 18.91
N ILE A 111 -22.83 14.45 18.16
CA ILE A 111 -22.14 15.50 17.41
C ILE A 111 -22.27 15.15 15.93
N LYS A 112 -22.71 16.08 15.08
CA LYS A 112 -22.71 15.90 13.62
C LYS A 112 -21.95 17.02 12.93
N VAL A 113 -21.03 16.65 12.05
CA VAL A 113 -20.31 17.53 11.14
C VAL A 113 -20.84 17.23 9.75
N GLU A 114 -21.40 18.23 9.08
CA GLU A 114 -21.93 18.09 7.74
C GLU A 114 -21.18 19.01 6.79
N GLY A 115 -20.72 18.44 5.68
CA GLY A 115 -20.03 19.13 4.62
C GLY A 115 -18.69 19.74 5.03
N LEU A 116 -17.84 18.95 5.69
CA LEU A 116 -16.43 19.28 5.88
C LEU A 116 -15.69 19.13 4.54
N SER A 117 -14.86 20.12 4.18
CA SER A 117 -13.91 20.04 3.06
C SER A 117 -12.62 20.80 3.35
N ILE A 118 -11.55 20.50 2.60
CA ILE A 118 -10.20 21.03 2.83
C ILE A 118 -9.67 21.71 1.57
N ALA A 119 -9.49 23.02 1.63
CA ALA A 119 -9.17 23.81 0.44
C ALA A 119 -7.74 23.61 -0.09
N ASN A 120 -6.75 23.46 0.79
CA ASN A 120 -5.32 23.40 0.45
C ASN A 120 -4.67 22.06 0.85
N LEU A 121 -5.41 20.95 0.77
CA LEU A 121 -4.95 19.63 1.25
C LEU A 121 -3.61 19.21 0.62
N ALA A 122 -3.41 19.46 -0.68
CA ALA A 122 -2.15 19.12 -1.36
C ALA A 122 -0.93 19.80 -0.71
N ALA A 123 -1.02 21.11 -0.47
CA ALA A 123 0.04 21.89 0.17
C ALA A 123 0.25 21.44 1.62
N ALA A 124 -0.84 21.21 2.35
CA ALA A 124 -0.77 20.79 3.75
C ALA A 124 -0.07 19.43 3.92
N VAL A 125 -0.45 18.44 3.10
CA VAL A 125 0.17 17.10 3.14
C VAL A 125 1.63 17.16 2.67
N ALA A 126 1.94 17.93 1.62
CA ALA A 126 3.30 18.06 1.11
C ALA A 126 4.28 18.61 2.16
N ASN A 127 3.80 19.47 3.07
CA ASN A 127 4.61 20.08 4.14
C ASN A 127 4.57 19.31 5.46
N SER A 128 3.85 18.19 5.53
CA SER A 128 3.73 17.40 6.75
C SER A 128 4.88 16.41 6.94
N ASN A 129 5.06 15.92 8.16
CA ASN A 129 6.04 14.90 8.51
C ASN A 129 5.81 13.52 7.84
N LEU A 130 4.72 13.38 7.07
CA LEU A 130 4.47 12.20 6.22
C LEU A 130 5.43 12.12 5.04
N VAL A 131 5.77 13.28 4.48
CA VAL A 131 6.63 13.39 3.32
C VAL A 131 8.08 13.38 3.81
N SER A 132 8.94 12.64 3.11
CA SER A 132 10.37 12.65 3.42
C SER A 132 10.92 14.08 3.32
N ALA A 133 11.71 14.50 4.30
CA ALA A 133 12.38 15.81 4.28
C ALA A 133 13.32 15.99 3.07
N GLU A 134 13.67 14.90 2.38
CA GLU A 134 14.45 14.90 1.13
C GLU A 134 13.64 15.34 -0.10
N ILE A 135 12.32 15.42 0.00
CA ILE A 135 11.43 15.83 -1.09
C ILE A 135 11.04 17.29 -0.89
N ASP A 136 11.29 18.13 -1.89
CA ASP A 136 10.81 19.52 -1.89
C ASP A 136 9.27 19.55 -1.95
N PRO A 137 8.58 20.10 -0.92
CA PRO A 137 7.12 20.17 -0.90
C PRO A 137 6.51 20.88 -2.11
N LYS A 138 7.20 21.88 -2.68
CA LYS A 138 6.72 22.59 -3.88
C LYS A 138 6.67 21.67 -5.10
N GLN A 139 7.63 20.74 -5.19
CA GLN A 139 7.64 19.74 -6.25
C GLN A 139 6.49 18.74 -6.11
N LEU A 140 5.82 18.63 -4.97
CA LEU A 140 4.64 17.77 -4.81
C LEU A 140 3.34 18.53 -4.98
N ALA A 141 3.21 19.69 -4.33
CA ALA A 141 1.95 20.43 -4.27
C ALA A 141 1.66 21.22 -5.56
N ASP A 142 2.69 21.82 -6.17
CA ASP A 142 2.50 22.83 -7.23
C ASP A 142 2.67 22.26 -8.65
N ASN A 143 3.16 21.02 -8.78
CA ASN A 143 3.62 20.48 -10.05
C ASN A 143 2.50 19.90 -10.96
N GLN A 144 1.21 20.07 -10.62
CA GLN A 144 0.07 19.40 -11.26
C GLN A 144 0.26 17.88 -11.45
N GLY A 145 1.13 17.26 -10.65
CA GLY A 145 1.45 15.85 -10.69
C GLY A 145 0.39 14.98 -10.01
N LEU A 146 0.54 13.66 -10.12
CA LEU A 146 -0.36 12.65 -9.52
C LEU A 146 -0.74 12.96 -8.07
N PHE A 147 0.25 13.34 -7.26
CA PHE A 147 0.04 13.71 -5.86
C PHE A 147 -0.89 14.92 -5.72
N SER A 148 -0.58 16.04 -6.39
CA SER A 148 -1.39 17.25 -6.31
C SER A 148 -2.83 17.01 -6.78
N ILE A 149 -3.03 16.26 -7.87
CA ILE A 149 -4.37 15.94 -8.39
C ILE A 149 -5.14 15.12 -7.36
N ALA A 150 -4.54 14.04 -6.84
CA ALA A 150 -5.17 13.18 -5.85
C ALA A 150 -5.56 13.97 -4.59
N MET A 151 -4.63 14.75 -4.04
CA MET A 151 -4.87 15.53 -2.83
C MET A 151 -5.89 16.65 -3.05
N ASN A 152 -5.92 17.28 -4.23
CA ASN A 152 -6.93 18.29 -4.55
C ASN A 152 -8.33 17.66 -4.69
N SER A 153 -8.45 16.51 -5.37
CA SER A 153 -9.70 15.75 -5.46
C SER A 153 -10.19 15.33 -4.06
N LEU A 154 -9.29 14.86 -3.19
CA LEU A 154 -9.62 14.56 -1.79
C LEU A 154 -9.98 15.81 -0.98
N GLY A 155 -9.32 16.93 -1.20
CA GLY A 155 -9.64 18.20 -0.53
C GLY A 155 -11.03 18.74 -0.89
N GLN A 156 -11.45 18.52 -2.14
CA GLN A 156 -12.79 18.85 -2.64
C GLN A 156 -13.89 17.86 -2.21
N THR A 157 -13.52 16.76 -1.56
CA THR A 157 -14.48 15.80 -1.04
C THR A 157 -15.28 16.44 0.10
N ILE A 158 -16.57 16.15 0.12
CA ILE A 158 -17.51 16.54 1.16
C ILE A 158 -17.60 15.39 2.16
N TYR A 159 -17.13 15.63 3.38
CA TYR A 159 -17.14 14.66 4.48
C TYR A 159 -18.26 14.99 5.47
N ASN A 160 -18.99 13.96 5.90
CA ASN A 160 -19.97 14.03 6.98
C ASN A 160 -19.56 13.06 8.09
N LEU A 161 -19.47 13.55 9.31
CA LEU A 161 -19.11 12.79 10.49
C LEU A 161 -20.24 12.84 11.51
N GLU A 162 -20.59 11.70 12.06
CA GLU A 162 -21.50 11.59 13.19
C GLU A 162 -20.82 10.83 14.33
N ILE A 163 -20.80 11.45 15.51
CA ILE A 163 -20.25 10.89 16.75
C ILE A 163 -21.42 10.72 17.72
N ASN A 164 -21.65 9.49 18.17
CA ASN A 164 -22.72 9.15 19.10
C ASN A 164 -22.13 8.53 20.35
N TYR A 165 -22.26 9.21 21.49
CA TYR A 165 -21.85 8.71 22.79
C TYR A 165 -23.03 8.11 23.54
N ASP A 166 -22.85 6.88 24.01
CA ASP A 166 -23.77 6.18 24.92
C ASP A 166 -23.19 6.22 26.34
N TYR A 167 -23.82 7.05 27.18
CA TYR A 167 -23.43 7.30 28.55
C TYR A 167 -23.50 6.03 29.41
N ASN A 168 -24.57 5.24 29.23
CA ASN A 168 -24.81 4.06 30.07
C ASN A 168 -23.83 2.93 29.77
N ASN A 169 -23.38 2.83 28.53
CA ASN A 169 -22.47 1.78 28.08
C ASN A 169 -21.01 2.23 28.00
N SER A 170 -20.71 3.51 28.23
CA SER A 170 -19.36 4.10 28.04
C SER A 170 -18.77 3.75 26.68
N THR A 171 -19.60 3.85 25.64
CA THR A 171 -19.23 3.57 24.25
C THR A 171 -19.43 4.79 23.37
N ILE A 172 -18.62 4.90 22.33
CA ILE A 172 -18.73 5.94 21.32
C ILE A 172 -18.74 5.32 19.93
N ASN A 173 -19.68 5.74 19.09
CA ASN A 173 -19.79 5.30 17.71
C ASN A 173 -19.47 6.48 16.79
N TYR A 174 -18.48 6.28 15.93
CA TYR A 174 -18.10 7.20 14.86
C TYR A 174 -18.62 6.67 13.54
N ASN A 175 -19.32 7.50 12.78
CA ASN A 175 -19.73 7.19 11.41
C ASN A 175 -19.25 8.33 10.51
N LEU A 176 -18.42 7.99 9.53
CA LEU A 176 -17.94 8.91 8.50
C LEU A 176 -18.49 8.45 7.16
N ASP A 177 -19.08 9.36 6.41
CA ASP A 177 -19.37 9.19 5.00
C ASP A 177 -18.78 10.36 4.21
N SER A 178 -18.41 10.10 2.96
CA SER A 178 -17.92 11.16 2.10
C SER A 178 -18.29 10.95 0.65
N THR A 179 -18.42 12.07 -0.05
CA THR A 179 -18.71 12.09 -1.48
C THR A 179 -17.75 13.01 -2.22
N ILE A 180 -17.39 12.59 -3.43
CA ILE A 180 -16.65 13.39 -4.40
C ILE A 180 -17.47 13.42 -5.69
N ASN A 181 -17.76 14.60 -6.22
CA ASN A 181 -18.65 14.77 -7.39
C ASN A 181 -19.98 14.01 -7.23
N ASN A 182 -20.59 14.07 -6.04
CA ASN A 182 -21.81 13.35 -5.65
C ASN A 182 -21.74 11.82 -5.74
N LYS A 183 -20.54 11.22 -5.83
CA LYS A 183 -20.34 9.78 -5.75
C LYS A 183 -19.70 9.38 -4.42
N PRO A 184 -20.06 8.22 -3.84
CA PRO A 184 -19.44 7.73 -2.62
C PRO A 184 -17.93 7.56 -2.79
N LEU A 185 -17.15 8.14 -1.87
CA LEU A 185 -15.70 7.97 -1.82
C LEU A 185 -15.29 7.14 -0.61
N LEU A 186 -15.75 7.49 0.59
CA LEU A 186 -15.37 6.83 1.82
C LEU A 186 -16.60 6.62 2.70
N LYS A 187 -16.66 5.45 3.33
CA LYS A 187 -17.54 5.14 4.44
C LYS A 187 -16.72 4.45 5.52
N ALA A 188 -16.69 4.99 6.72
CA ALA A 188 -16.06 4.36 7.87
C ALA A 188 -17.02 4.34 9.05
N ALA A 189 -17.00 3.27 9.82
CA ALA A 189 -17.74 3.15 11.06
C ALA A 189 -16.83 2.57 12.13
N ALA A 190 -16.73 3.21 13.28
CA ALA A 190 -15.93 2.72 14.40
C ALA A 190 -16.75 2.73 15.68
N GLN A 191 -16.69 1.66 16.44
CA GLN A 191 -17.23 1.60 17.79
C GLN A 191 -16.07 1.45 18.76
N LEU A 192 -15.94 2.40 19.69
CA LEU A 192 -14.99 2.32 20.79
C LEU A 192 -15.72 2.04 22.11
N ASN A 193 -15.03 1.40 23.03
CA ASN A 193 -15.51 1.16 24.38
C ASN A 193 -14.46 1.59 25.41
N ASN A 194 -14.87 1.60 26.68
CA ASN A 194 -14.09 2.08 27.81
C ASN A 194 -13.77 3.58 27.71
N ILE A 195 -14.73 4.37 27.23
CA ILE A 195 -14.64 5.83 27.20
C ILE A 195 -15.59 6.42 28.25
N ASP A 196 -15.03 6.83 29.39
CA ASP A 196 -15.81 7.40 30.49
C ASP A 196 -15.74 8.93 30.44
N LEU A 197 -16.84 9.55 30.01
CA LEU A 197 -16.98 11.00 29.95
C LEU A 197 -17.87 11.54 31.09
N SER A 198 -18.27 10.71 32.06
CA SER A 198 -19.29 11.04 33.07
C SER A 198 -18.95 12.23 33.97
N ASN A 199 -17.66 12.52 34.15
CA ASN A 199 -17.18 13.69 34.89
C ASN A 199 -16.51 14.74 33.99
N THR A 200 -16.60 14.57 32.67
CA THR A 200 -16.01 15.51 31.72
C THR A 200 -16.92 16.74 31.61
N ASN A 201 -16.35 17.91 31.87
CA ASN A 201 -17.04 19.18 31.70
C ASN A 201 -17.04 19.56 30.24
N VAL A 202 -18.20 19.97 29.76
CA VAL A 202 -18.35 20.45 28.40
C VAL A 202 -17.93 21.93 28.34
N ASN A 203 -16.61 22.18 28.34
CA ASN A 203 -15.95 23.50 28.44
C ASN A 203 -15.24 23.90 27.12
N THR A 204 -14.28 24.82 27.17
CA THR A 204 -13.53 25.35 26.00
C THR A 204 -12.61 24.35 25.31
N ASP A 205 -12.27 23.24 25.96
CA ASP A 205 -11.33 22.23 25.45
C ASP A 205 -11.93 20.82 25.38
N PHE A 206 -13.26 20.70 25.58
CA PHE A 206 -13.92 19.39 25.61
C PHE A 206 -13.70 18.59 24.32
N LEU A 207 -13.51 19.25 23.17
CA LEU A 207 -13.23 18.57 21.91
C LEU A 207 -11.87 17.88 21.89
N ALA A 208 -10.85 18.57 22.38
CA ALA A 208 -9.52 18.00 22.56
C ALA A 208 -9.57 16.87 23.59
N THR A 209 -10.30 17.05 24.70
CA THR A 209 -10.51 15.98 25.70
C THR A 209 -11.19 14.76 25.08
N LEU A 210 -12.24 14.93 24.28
CA LEU A 210 -12.93 13.83 23.61
C LEU A 210 -12.01 13.06 22.66
N LEU A 211 -11.12 13.79 21.95
CA LEU A 211 -10.10 13.19 21.09
C LEU A 211 -9.11 12.37 21.92
N ASP A 212 -8.56 12.93 22.99
CA ASP A 212 -7.60 12.25 23.87
C ASP A 212 -8.19 10.98 24.49
N GLU A 213 -9.43 11.07 24.97
CA GLU A 213 -10.19 9.93 25.50
C GLU A 213 -10.43 8.87 24.43
N SER A 214 -10.77 9.27 23.21
CA SER A 214 -10.96 8.35 22.09
C SER A 214 -9.66 7.67 21.68
N MET A 215 -8.54 8.38 21.70
CA MET A 215 -7.21 7.82 21.43
C MET A 215 -6.75 6.85 22.52
N SER A 216 -7.23 7.04 23.75
CA SER A 216 -6.99 6.15 24.89
C SER A 216 -7.99 5.00 25.00
N ALA A 217 -9.08 5.05 24.23
CA ALA A 217 -10.11 4.02 24.20
C ALA A 217 -9.68 2.76 23.43
N LYS A 218 -10.45 1.68 23.61
CA LYS A 218 -10.26 0.40 22.92
C LYS A 218 -11.18 0.30 21.72
N ILE A 219 -10.69 -0.34 20.65
CA ILE A 219 -11.49 -0.59 19.44
C ILE A 219 -12.35 -1.84 19.66
N LYS A 220 -13.68 -1.68 19.62
CA LYS A 220 -14.61 -2.80 19.62
C LYS A 220 -14.83 -3.30 18.19
N THR A 221 -15.20 -2.41 17.27
CA THR A 221 -15.31 -2.71 15.85
C THR A 221 -14.85 -1.52 15.00
N LEU A 222 -14.35 -1.81 13.81
CA LEU A 222 -14.02 -0.81 12.80
C LEU A 222 -14.34 -1.39 11.41
N GLU A 223 -15.10 -0.66 10.62
CA GLU A 223 -15.39 -0.97 9.22
C GLU A 223 -14.99 0.21 8.35
N PHE A 224 -14.48 -0.10 7.15
CA PHE A 224 -13.99 0.86 6.18
C PHE A 224 -14.35 0.36 4.78
N ASP A 225 -14.98 1.21 3.98
CA ASP A 225 -15.28 0.97 2.56
C ASP A 225 -14.92 2.24 1.79
N ALA A 226 -13.99 2.14 0.85
CA ALA A 226 -13.53 3.26 0.05
C ALA A 226 -13.53 2.93 -1.44
N ASN A 227 -13.95 3.90 -2.25
CA ASN A 227 -14.03 3.83 -3.69
C ASN A 227 -13.26 5.01 -4.31
N PHE A 228 -12.01 4.78 -4.69
CA PHE A 228 -11.13 5.80 -5.26
C PHE A 228 -11.32 6.01 -6.77
N SER A 229 -12.37 5.44 -7.38
CA SER A 229 -12.58 5.49 -8.84
C SER A 229 -12.62 6.92 -9.38
N GLU A 230 -13.25 7.85 -8.65
CA GLU A 230 -13.36 9.25 -9.09
C GLU A 230 -12.00 9.97 -9.03
N VAL A 231 -11.22 9.74 -7.99
CA VAL A 231 -9.85 10.28 -7.86
C VAL A 231 -8.97 9.73 -8.98
N LEU A 232 -9.05 8.42 -9.25
CA LEU A 232 -8.33 7.80 -10.36
C LEU A 232 -8.81 8.31 -11.71
N ARG A 233 -10.10 8.63 -11.87
CA ARG A 233 -10.63 9.24 -13.09
C ARG A 233 -10.06 10.64 -13.31
N ASP A 234 -9.96 11.47 -12.27
CA ASP A 234 -9.39 12.82 -12.38
C ASP A 234 -7.91 12.77 -12.80
N ILE A 235 -7.14 11.85 -12.19
CA ILE A 235 -5.78 11.52 -12.60
C ILE A 235 -5.75 11.09 -14.07
N THR A 236 -6.60 10.13 -14.44
CA THR A 236 -6.60 9.56 -15.79
C THR A 236 -6.96 10.63 -16.83
N ASN A 237 -7.97 11.46 -16.56
CA ASN A 237 -8.36 12.56 -17.43
C ASN A 237 -7.25 13.59 -17.62
N LYS A 238 -6.46 13.85 -16.58
CA LYS A 238 -5.33 14.80 -16.64
C LYS A 238 -4.20 14.29 -17.52
N TYR A 239 -3.90 12.99 -17.49
CA TYR A 239 -2.76 12.40 -18.21
C TYR A 239 -3.11 11.80 -19.55
N LEU A 240 -4.29 11.21 -19.69
CA LEU A 240 -4.75 10.49 -20.88
C LEU A 240 -5.83 11.25 -21.66
N GLY A 241 -6.33 12.37 -21.13
CA GLY A 241 -7.40 13.17 -21.73
C GLY A 241 -8.80 12.70 -21.33
N LYS A 242 -9.77 13.62 -21.43
CA LYS A 242 -11.17 13.40 -21.01
C LYS A 242 -11.91 12.34 -21.83
N ASP A 243 -11.41 12.00 -23.00
CA ASP A 243 -12.01 10.99 -23.91
C ASP A 243 -11.52 9.56 -23.63
N TYR A 244 -10.68 9.34 -22.61
CA TYR A 244 -10.22 8.01 -22.26
C TYR A 244 -11.39 7.13 -21.80
N LYS A 245 -11.68 6.08 -22.58
CA LYS A 245 -12.92 5.31 -22.47
C LYS A 245 -12.99 4.35 -21.27
N GLN A 246 -11.86 4.00 -20.67
CA GLN A 246 -11.83 3.01 -19.60
C GLN A 246 -11.75 3.69 -18.24
N THR A 247 -12.84 3.66 -17.48
CA THR A 247 -12.84 4.19 -16.12
C THR A 247 -12.10 3.23 -15.20
N PRO A 248 -11.03 3.67 -14.51
CA PRO A 248 -10.40 2.87 -13.47
C PRO A 248 -11.34 2.76 -12.27
N ILE A 249 -11.39 1.58 -11.67
CA ILE A 249 -12.15 1.30 -10.46
C ILE A 249 -11.18 0.78 -9.42
N LEU A 250 -11.23 1.35 -8.21
CA LEU A 250 -10.47 0.86 -7.06
C LEU A 250 -11.36 0.89 -5.83
N ASN A 251 -11.73 -0.30 -5.36
CA ASN A 251 -12.52 -0.50 -4.15
C ASN A 251 -11.65 -1.14 -3.08
N ILE A 252 -11.71 -0.59 -1.87
CA ILE A 252 -10.98 -1.08 -0.70
C ILE A 252 -11.97 -1.27 0.43
N LYS A 253 -12.04 -2.47 0.99
CA LYS A 253 -12.92 -2.81 2.11
C LYS A 253 -12.12 -3.44 3.23
N ALA A 254 -12.18 -2.87 4.42
CA ALA A 254 -11.54 -3.41 5.60
C ALA A 254 -12.54 -3.53 6.76
N GLN A 255 -12.38 -4.56 7.58
CA GLN A 255 -13.19 -4.80 8.77
C GLN A 255 -12.33 -5.37 9.89
N LEU A 256 -12.44 -4.82 11.08
CA LEU A 256 -11.73 -5.22 12.30
C LEU A 256 -12.75 -5.43 13.43
N GLY A 257 -12.59 -6.52 14.19
CA GLY A 257 -13.35 -6.73 15.43
C GLY A 257 -14.74 -7.35 15.25
N LYS A 258 -15.24 -7.56 14.01
CA LYS A 258 -16.47 -8.33 13.76
C LYS A 258 -16.41 -9.73 14.40
N ASN A 259 -15.24 -10.36 14.27
CA ASN A 259 -14.81 -11.41 15.19
C ASN A 259 -13.67 -10.81 16.04
N PRO A 260 -13.61 -11.07 17.36
CA PRO A 260 -12.57 -10.51 18.22
C PRO A 260 -11.16 -10.75 17.67
N GLY A 261 -10.38 -9.68 17.52
CA GLY A 261 -8.99 -9.73 17.06
C GLY A 261 -8.76 -10.15 15.61
N LYS A 262 -9.81 -10.16 14.78
CA LYS A 262 -9.74 -10.47 13.35
C LYS A 262 -9.81 -9.19 12.51
N LEU A 263 -8.86 -9.02 11.59
CA LEU A 263 -8.86 -8.03 10.51
C LEU A 263 -9.07 -8.73 9.17
N MET A 264 -9.95 -8.17 8.34
CA MET A 264 -10.14 -8.55 6.95
C MET A 264 -9.88 -7.33 6.08
N LEU A 265 -9.12 -7.47 5.01
CA LEU A 265 -8.89 -6.43 4.02
C LEU A 265 -9.07 -7.03 2.63
N ASN A 266 -9.88 -6.38 1.81
CA ASN A 266 -10.15 -6.74 0.42
C ASN A 266 -9.90 -5.51 -0.46
N VAL A 267 -9.20 -5.71 -1.56
CA VAL A 267 -8.93 -4.70 -2.59
C VAL A 267 -9.36 -5.29 -3.92
N ASP A 268 -10.21 -4.58 -4.64
CA ASP A 268 -10.67 -4.96 -5.98
C ASP A 268 -10.44 -3.78 -6.93
N SER A 269 -9.64 -4.02 -7.96
CA SER A 269 -9.23 -3.04 -8.95
C SER A 269 -9.54 -3.51 -10.36
N LYS A 270 -10.17 -2.64 -11.14
CA LYS A 270 -10.60 -2.89 -12.52
C LYS A 270 -10.25 -1.71 -13.41
N LEU A 271 -10.11 -1.98 -14.71
CA LEU A 271 -10.05 -0.95 -15.74
C LEU A 271 -11.09 -1.33 -16.79
N GLY A 272 -12.18 -0.55 -16.87
CA GLY A 272 -13.35 -0.97 -17.64
C GLY A 272 -13.94 -2.29 -17.11
N SER A 273 -14.09 -3.29 -18.00
CA SER A 273 -14.62 -4.62 -17.65
C SER A 273 -13.55 -5.62 -17.19
N GLN A 274 -12.27 -5.26 -17.24
CA GLN A 274 -11.17 -6.17 -16.93
C GLN A 274 -10.75 -6.04 -15.47
N ASN A 275 -10.58 -7.17 -14.78
CA ASN A 275 -10.01 -7.20 -13.43
C ASN A 275 -8.48 -7.09 -13.53
N TYR A 276 -7.91 -6.06 -12.93
CA TYR A 276 -6.46 -5.79 -12.98
C TYR A 276 -5.73 -6.27 -11.73
N ALA A 277 -6.33 -6.07 -10.56
CA ALA A 277 -5.76 -6.54 -9.30
C ALA A 277 -6.87 -6.87 -8.31
N LYS A 278 -6.76 -8.03 -7.68
CA LYS A 278 -7.58 -8.45 -6.55
C LYS A 278 -6.67 -8.91 -5.44
N TYR A 279 -6.86 -8.40 -4.23
CA TYR A 279 -6.07 -8.77 -3.05
C TYR A 279 -7.01 -8.94 -1.87
N ASN A 280 -6.92 -10.06 -1.15
CA ASN A 280 -7.69 -10.30 0.07
C ASN A 280 -6.76 -10.89 1.12
N ILE A 281 -6.78 -10.34 2.33
CA ILE A 281 -6.02 -10.86 3.47
C ILE A 281 -6.91 -10.94 4.70
N VAL A 282 -6.72 -12.01 5.46
CA VAL A 282 -7.33 -12.23 6.77
C VAL A 282 -6.22 -12.37 7.79
N ILE A 283 -6.25 -11.53 8.81
CA ILE A 283 -5.30 -11.52 9.93
C ILE A 283 -6.09 -11.83 11.19
N ASN A 284 -5.55 -12.70 12.03
CA ASN A 284 -6.12 -13.06 13.33
C ASN A 284 -5.13 -12.72 14.44
N GLY A 285 -5.59 -12.75 15.70
CA GLY A 285 -4.71 -12.59 16.88
C GLY A 285 -4.35 -11.15 17.23
N ILE A 286 -5.03 -10.16 16.66
CA ILE A 286 -4.86 -8.75 17.03
C ILE A 286 -5.43 -8.52 18.43
N ASN A 287 -4.62 -7.98 19.33
CA ASN A 287 -4.99 -7.80 20.73
C ASN A 287 -5.81 -6.52 20.96
N LEU A 288 -7.08 -6.51 20.53
CA LEU A 288 -7.96 -5.35 20.75
C LEU A 288 -8.39 -5.19 22.21
N ALA A 289 -8.37 -6.27 22.99
CA ALA A 289 -8.85 -6.27 24.37
C ALA A 289 -7.91 -5.49 25.31
N ASN A 290 -6.61 -5.44 25.02
CA ASN A 290 -5.60 -4.81 25.88
C ASN A 290 -4.79 -3.72 25.15
N SER A 291 -5.23 -3.28 23.97
CA SER A 291 -4.57 -2.20 23.23
C SER A 291 -5.52 -1.04 23.00
N THR A 292 -5.01 0.16 23.26
CA THR A 292 -5.67 1.42 22.95
C THR A 292 -5.45 1.79 21.48
N ILE A 293 -6.17 2.79 20.96
CA ILE A 293 -5.88 3.34 19.63
C ILE A 293 -4.47 3.91 19.60
N ASN A 294 -4.04 4.60 20.65
CA ASN A 294 -2.68 5.12 20.79
C ASN A 294 -1.62 4.02 20.66
N ASP A 295 -1.83 2.85 21.27
CA ASP A 295 -0.91 1.71 21.13
C ASP A 295 -0.75 1.28 19.67
N ILE A 296 -1.87 1.18 18.95
CA ILE A 296 -1.90 0.77 17.55
C ILE A 296 -1.23 1.83 16.66
N VAL A 297 -1.54 3.12 16.87
CA VAL A 297 -1.00 4.24 16.08
C VAL A 297 0.48 4.46 16.34
N ALA A 298 0.91 4.36 17.60
CA ALA A 298 2.32 4.41 17.98
C ALA A 298 3.11 3.22 17.41
N GLY A 299 2.41 2.16 16.96
CA GLY A 299 3.02 0.94 16.45
C GLY A 299 3.65 0.12 17.56
N SER A 300 3.07 0.13 18.76
CA SER A 300 3.52 -0.73 19.84
C SER A 300 3.34 -2.20 19.41
N SER A 301 4.37 -3.01 19.63
CA SER A 301 4.39 -4.39 19.17
C SER A 301 3.28 -5.22 19.82
N ASN A 302 2.92 -4.89 21.07
CA ASN A 302 1.93 -5.58 21.90
C ASN A 302 0.57 -5.84 21.22
N ALA A 303 0.10 -4.92 20.36
CA ALA A 303 -1.18 -5.09 19.66
C ALA A 303 -1.11 -6.17 18.56
N LEU A 304 0.07 -6.36 17.96
CA LEU A 304 0.33 -7.21 16.81
C LEU A 304 1.27 -8.39 17.10
N ASP A 305 1.79 -8.53 18.32
CA ASP A 305 2.80 -9.54 18.69
C ASP A 305 2.34 -10.97 18.42
N ASN A 306 1.05 -11.25 18.69
CA ASN A 306 0.43 -12.54 18.43
C ASN A 306 -0.38 -12.56 17.13
N ALA A 307 -0.32 -11.48 16.34
CA ALA A 307 -1.06 -11.39 15.10
C ALA A 307 -0.40 -12.23 14.01
N TYR A 308 -1.23 -12.96 13.27
CA TYR A 308 -0.78 -13.87 12.24
C TYR A 308 -1.70 -13.78 11.02
N ILE A 309 -1.11 -14.02 9.85
CA ILE A 309 -1.84 -14.14 8.59
C ILE A 309 -2.56 -15.48 8.63
N GLN A 310 -3.89 -15.46 8.55
CA GLN A 310 -4.72 -16.67 8.49
C GLN A 310 -4.89 -17.15 7.04
N SER A 311 -5.09 -16.20 6.14
CA SER A 311 -5.14 -16.44 4.69
C SER A 311 -4.79 -15.17 3.92
N SER A 312 -4.26 -15.35 2.72
CA SER A 312 -3.94 -14.26 1.81
C SER A 312 -4.12 -14.74 0.38
N THR A 313 -4.83 -13.99 -0.44
CA THR A 313 -4.98 -14.26 -1.87
C THR A 313 -4.68 -13.00 -2.63
N SER A 314 -3.97 -13.13 -3.74
CA SER A 314 -3.85 -12.03 -4.68
C SER A 314 -3.78 -12.53 -6.11
N SER A 315 -4.39 -11.77 -7.00
CA SER A 315 -4.36 -12.04 -8.43
C SER A 315 -4.23 -10.73 -9.18
N SER A 316 -3.32 -10.70 -10.15
CA SER A 316 -3.10 -9.58 -11.04
C SER A 316 -3.04 -10.09 -12.47
N ARG A 317 -3.66 -9.34 -13.38
CA ARG A 317 -3.53 -9.51 -14.82
C ARG A 317 -3.38 -8.15 -15.47
N ILE A 318 -2.22 -7.92 -16.06
CA ILE A 318 -1.88 -6.65 -16.71
C ILE A 318 -1.59 -6.95 -18.18
N GLU A 319 -2.32 -6.27 -19.06
CA GLU A 319 -2.11 -6.31 -20.50
C GLU A 319 -1.66 -4.92 -20.95
N LEU A 320 -0.46 -4.83 -21.51
CA LEU A 320 0.11 -3.58 -22.01
C LEU A 320 0.35 -3.73 -23.51
N ASN A 321 -0.13 -2.78 -24.30
CA ASN A 321 0.16 -2.70 -25.73
C ASN A 321 0.94 -1.42 -25.98
N PHE A 322 2.14 -1.58 -26.54
CA PHE A 322 2.97 -0.47 -26.99
C PHE A 322 3.09 -0.50 -28.51
N ALA A 323 2.70 0.57 -29.17
CA ALA A 323 2.94 0.77 -30.58
C ALA A 323 4.03 1.83 -30.79
N LYS A 324 4.88 1.63 -31.81
CA LYS A 324 6.02 2.50 -32.12
C LYS A 324 5.59 3.94 -32.38
N ASP A 325 4.43 4.13 -33.00
CA ASP A 325 3.84 5.42 -33.34
C ASP A 325 3.18 6.14 -32.14
N PHE A 326 2.97 5.46 -31.00
CA PHE A 326 2.58 6.11 -29.75
C PHE A 326 3.68 7.01 -29.20
N PHE A 327 4.91 6.87 -29.69
CA PHE A 327 6.07 7.61 -29.22
C PHE A 327 6.60 8.59 -30.26
N PRO A 328 7.15 9.74 -29.85
CA PRO A 328 7.80 10.68 -30.77
C PRO A 328 8.91 9.99 -31.57
N LYS A 329 9.08 10.37 -32.85
CA LYS A 329 10.07 9.75 -33.76
C LYS A 329 11.48 9.66 -33.17
N ASN A 330 11.88 10.65 -32.36
CA ASN A 330 13.21 10.73 -31.75
C ASN A 330 13.30 10.10 -30.35
N SER A 331 12.23 9.47 -29.85
CA SER A 331 12.24 8.81 -28.54
C SER A 331 13.22 7.63 -28.52
N PRO A 332 14.00 7.41 -27.45
CA PRO A 332 14.87 6.24 -27.31
C PRO A 332 14.14 4.90 -27.51
N ILE A 333 12.85 4.84 -27.16
CA ILE A 333 12.03 3.63 -27.34
C ILE A 333 11.86 3.25 -28.83
N THR A 334 11.93 4.21 -29.74
CA THR A 334 11.88 3.97 -31.20
C THR A 334 13.04 3.07 -31.64
N GLN A 335 14.21 3.20 -30.98
CA GLN A 335 15.35 2.32 -31.21
C GLN A 335 15.08 0.91 -30.71
N VAL A 336 14.39 0.75 -29.57
CA VAL A 336 13.99 -0.56 -29.04
C VAL A 336 13.07 -1.29 -30.02
N PHE A 337 12.02 -0.62 -30.52
CA PHE A 337 11.14 -1.19 -31.55
C PHE A 337 11.89 -1.57 -32.83
N SER A 338 12.81 -0.71 -33.28
CA SER A 338 13.62 -0.97 -34.48
C SER A 338 14.59 -2.14 -34.27
N ALA A 339 15.20 -2.25 -33.08
CA ALA A 339 16.12 -3.33 -32.73
C ALA A 339 15.40 -4.68 -32.59
N LEU A 340 14.18 -4.68 -32.06
CA LEU A 340 13.33 -5.86 -31.99
C LEU A 340 12.64 -6.19 -33.32
N ASP A 341 12.71 -5.27 -34.30
CA ASP A 341 12.04 -5.38 -35.60
C ASP A 341 10.53 -5.67 -35.42
N LYS A 342 9.92 -4.83 -34.57
CA LYS A 342 8.51 -4.86 -34.23
C LYS A 342 7.96 -3.44 -34.30
N ASN A 343 6.75 -3.30 -34.79
CA ASN A 343 6.00 -2.04 -34.66
C ASN A 343 5.14 -2.02 -33.39
N ASN A 344 4.72 -3.18 -32.90
CA ASN A 344 3.90 -3.32 -31.70
C ASN A 344 4.49 -4.39 -30.78
N ILE A 345 4.41 -4.16 -29.47
CA ILE A 345 4.81 -5.12 -28.44
C ILE A 345 3.69 -5.22 -27.42
N ASN A 346 3.10 -6.41 -27.32
CA ASN A 346 2.10 -6.74 -26.31
C ASN A 346 2.77 -7.49 -25.16
N PHE A 347 2.60 -6.99 -23.95
CA PHE A 347 3.00 -7.67 -22.72
C PHE A 347 1.76 -8.18 -21.98
N THR A 348 1.82 -9.43 -21.54
CA THR A 348 0.88 -10.00 -20.58
C THR A 348 1.63 -10.37 -19.32
N ILE A 349 1.18 -9.84 -18.18
CA ILE A 349 1.72 -10.16 -16.86
C ILE A 349 0.58 -10.75 -16.05
N ILE A 350 0.78 -11.95 -15.51
CA ILE A 350 -0.15 -12.61 -14.60
C ILE A 350 0.61 -12.95 -13.33
N SER A 351 0.06 -12.59 -12.18
CA SER A 351 0.58 -12.98 -10.88
C SER A 351 -0.56 -13.54 -10.04
N GLN A 352 -0.35 -14.66 -9.37
CA GLN A 352 -1.31 -15.28 -8.49
C GLN A 352 -0.60 -15.77 -7.24
N HIS A 353 -1.13 -15.43 -6.07
CA HIS A 353 -0.62 -15.85 -4.78
C HIS A 353 -1.77 -16.38 -3.95
N GLN A 354 -1.57 -17.51 -3.29
CA GLN A 354 -2.54 -18.08 -2.36
C GLN A 354 -1.81 -18.64 -1.14
N PHE A 355 -2.20 -18.13 0.03
CA PHE A 355 -1.87 -18.65 1.33
C PHE A 355 -3.14 -19.11 2.03
N GLU A 356 -3.21 -20.39 2.38
CA GLU A 356 -4.33 -20.96 3.11
C GLU A 356 -3.84 -22.09 4.02
N GLY A 357 -4.24 -22.02 5.29
CA GLY A 357 -3.76 -22.96 6.31
C GLY A 357 -2.25 -22.84 6.50
N THR A 358 -1.51 -23.85 6.06
CA THR A 358 -0.04 -23.92 6.15
C THR A 358 0.65 -23.87 4.79
N SER A 359 -0.12 -23.77 3.69
CA SER A 359 0.41 -23.86 2.34
C SER A 359 0.40 -22.50 1.65
N TYR A 360 1.50 -22.18 1.00
CA TYR A 360 1.65 -21.00 0.16
C TYR A 360 2.03 -21.42 -1.26
N ASN A 361 1.32 -20.90 -2.25
CA ASN A 361 1.63 -21.11 -3.65
C ASN A 361 1.67 -19.75 -4.37
N THR A 362 2.67 -19.58 -5.23
CA THR A 362 2.77 -18.42 -6.10
C THR A 362 2.98 -18.87 -7.54
N ASN A 363 2.29 -18.21 -8.47
CA ASN A 363 2.45 -18.38 -9.91
C ASN A 363 2.64 -17.01 -10.55
N PHE A 364 3.65 -16.91 -11.41
CA PHE A 364 3.98 -15.74 -12.18
C PHE A 364 4.11 -16.13 -13.65
N TYR A 365 3.58 -15.29 -14.53
CA TYR A 365 3.72 -15.43 -15.98
C TYR A 365 3.89 -14.07 -16.62
N LEU A 366 4.96 -13.91 -17.38
CA LEU A 366 5.25 -12.76 -18.22
C LEU A 366 5.39 -13.24 -19.67
N LYS A 367 4.67 -12.61 -20.58
CA LYS A 367 4.75 -12.89 -22.01
C LYS A 367 4.94 -11.59 -22.76
N ALA A 368 5.90 -11.57 -23.68
CA ALA A 368 6.00 -10.58 -24.73
C ALA A 368 5.70 -11.27 -26.06
N ASP A 369 4.58 -10.91 -26.70
CA ASP A 369 4.06 -11.65 -27.86
C ASP A 369 5.07 -11.71 -29.01
N GLY A 370 5.37 -12.95 -29.44
CA GLY A 370 6.33 -13.21 -30.51
C GLY A 370 7.76 -12.76 -30.19
N LEU A 371 8.12 -12.65 -28.90
CA LEU A 371 9.47 -12.38 -28.42
C LEU A 371 9.92 -13.44 -27.40
N ALA A 372 9.26 -13.51 -26.23
CA ALA A 372 9.63 -14.47 -25.18
C ALA A 372 8.49 -14.65 -24.16
N SER A 373 8.58 -15.69 -23.33
CA SER A 373 7.79 -15.81 -22.10
C SER A 373 8.62 -16.36 -20.95
N LEU A 374 8.34 -15.88 -19.75
CA LEU A 374 8.89 -16.34 -18.48
C LEU A 374 7.73 -16.76 -17.58
N SER A 375 7.75 -17.98 -17.06
CA SER A 375 6.85 -18.41 -16.00
C SER A 375 7.66 -18.83 -14.79
N ALA A 376 7.18 -18.52 -13.59
CA ALA A 376 7.73 -19.05 -12.36
C ALA A 376 6.60 -19.56 -11.47
N ASN A 377 6.84 -20.67 -10.79
CA ASN A 377 6.01 -21.09 -9.67
C ASN A 377 6.91 -21.27 -8.44
N ALA A 378 6.34 -21.14 -7.26
CA ALA A 378 7.01 -21.55 -6.03
C ALA A 378 5.98 -22.00 -5.01
N ASN A 379 6.32 -23.05 -4.27
CA ASN A 379 5.53 -23.51 -3.14
C ASN A 379 6.33 -23.33 -1.87
N ALA A 380 5.62 -22.95 -0.81
CA ALA A 380 6.16 -22.84 0.52
C ALA A 380 5.19 -23.39 1.54
N VAL A 381 5.75 -23.68 2.71
CA VAL A 381 5.01 -24.19 3.87
C VAL A 381 5.27 -23.30 5.07
N VAL A 382 4.34 -23.31 6.01
CA VAL A 382 4.47 -22.65 7.30
C VAL A 382 4.33 -23.71 8.39
N ASN A 383 5.31 -23.77 9.29
CA ASN A 383 5.19 -24.58 10.50
C ASN A 383 4.52 -23.76 11.61
N GLY A 384 3.21 -23.91 11.79
CA GLY A 384 2.41 -23.14 12.76
C GLY A 384 1.61 -22.01 12.12
N LYS A 385 1.60 -20.84 12.74
CA LYS A 385 0.82 -19.66 12.32
C LYS A 385 1.75 -18.64 11.66
N LEU A 386 1.46 -18.21 10.44
CA LEU A 386 2.34 -17.28 9.72
C LEU A 386 2.39 -15.91 10.42
N ASN A 387 3.52 -15.57 11.04
CA ASN A 387 3.71 -14.30 11.73
C ASN A 387 3.39 -13.12 10.81
N LEU A 388 2.72 -12.08 11.31
CA LEU A 388 2.38 -10.90 10.49
C LEU A 388 3.57 -9.96 10.28
N LEU A 389 4.30 -9.63 11.36
CA LEU A 389 5.27 -8.53 11.39
C LEU A 389 6.39 -8.62 10.34
N PRO A 390 7.02 -9.78 10.08
CA PRO A 390 8.05 -9.88 9.04
C PRO A 390 7.53 -9.48 7.66
N TYR A 391 6.28 -9.77 7.35
CA TYR A 391 5.70 -9.53 6.02
C TYR A 391 5.09 -8.13 5.87
N LEU A 392 5.10 -7.31 6.94
CA LEU A 392 4.81 -5.87 6.88
C LEU A 392 6.08 -5.01 6.70
N GLY A 393 7.24 -5.65 6.50
CA GLY A 393 8.52 -4.94 6.34
C GLY A 393 9.09 -4.38 7.65
N THR A 394 8.56 -4.82 8.79
CA THR A 394 9.13 -4.57 10.13
C THR A 394 10.07 -5.70 10.52
N ASN A 395 11.29 -5.37 10.95
CA ASN A 395 12.26 -6.32 11.51
C ASN A 395 12.75 -7.48 10.60
N VAL A 396 12.57 -7.39 9.28
CA VAL A 396 13.05 -8.45 8.34
C VAL A 396 14.57 -8.63 8.38
N GLN A 397 15.32 -7.58 8.72
CA GLN A 397 16.78 -7.51 8.53
C GLN A 397 17.62 -8.44 9.43
N ASN A 398 17.03 -9.05 10.47
CA ASN A 398 17.78 -9.86 11.45
C ASN A 398 17.57 -11.38 11.31
N GLN A 399 16.73 -11.83 10.38
CA GLN A 399 16.53 -13.26 10.15
C GLN A 399 17.69 -13.83 9.35
N THR A 400 18.50 -14.69 9.97
CA THR A 400 19.71 -15.29 9.37
C THR A 400 19.68 -16.82 9.35
N ASN A 401 18.79 -17.45 10.11
CA ASN A 401 18.68 -18.90 10.14
C ASN A 401 17.81 -19.39 8.97
N LEU A 402 18.46 -19.98 7.96
CA LEU A 402 17.80 -20.56 6.79
C LEU A 402 16.77 -21.66 7.13
N TYR A 403 16.92 -22.35 8.26
CA TYR A 403 16.09 -23.52 8.58
C TYR A 403 15.11 -23.29 9.73
N ASP A 404 15.01 -22.04 10.24
CA ASP A 404 13.93 -21.70 11.17
C ASP A 404 12.64 -21.41 10.41
N CYS A 405 11.77 -22.41 10.37
CA CYS A 405 10.47 -22.35 9.71
C CYS A 405 9.30 -22.10 10.66
N THR A 406 9.58 -21.92 11.95
CA THR A 406 8.52 -21.76 12.95
C THR A 406 7.81 -20.44 12.73
N ASN A 407 6.52 -20.48 12.38
CA ASN A 407 5.71 -19.30 12.09
C ASN A 407 6.25 -18.43 10.94
N GLN A 408 7.07 -18.99 10.05
CA GLN A 408 7.66 -18.31 8.89
C GLN A 408 7.32 -19.05 7.60
N LEU A 409 7.33 -18.33 6.49
CA LEU A 409 7.18 -18.87 5.15
C LEU A 409 8.49 -19.53 4.71
N CYS A 410 8.43 -20.85 4.49
CA CYS A 410 9.57 -21.65 4.11
C CYS A 410 9.40 -22.27 2.72
N LEU A 411 10.22 -21.80 1.78
CA LEU A 411 10.25 -22.25 0.39
C LEU A 411 10.64 -23.72 0.33
N SER A 412 9.88 -24.50 -0.43
CA SER A 412 10.10 -25.93 -0.66
C SER A 412 10.56 -26.21 -2.08
N ASN A 413 10.04 -25.48 -3.05
CA ASN A 413 10.47 -25.54 -4.44
C ASN A 413 10.25 -24.20 -5.15
N VAL A 414 11.03 -24.00 -6.21
CA VAL A 414 10.89 -22.92 -7.17
C VAL A 414 11.13 -23.52 -8.55
N ASP A 415 10.16 -23.41 -9.45
CA ASP A 415 10.34 -23.75 -10.86
C ASP A 415 10.28 -22.48 -11.70
N VAL A 416 11.25 -22.32 -12.59
CA VAL A 416 11.31 -21.18 -13.53
C VAL A 416 11.42 -21.75 -14.94
N LYS A 417 10.64 -21.25 -15.88
CA LYS A 417 10.69 -21.63 -17.29
C LYS A 417 10.75 -20.41 -18.17
N PHE A 418 11.76 -20.36 -19.02
CA PHE A 418 11.91 -19.38 -20.07
C PHE A 418 11.68 -20.04 -21.42
N ALA A 419 10.86 -19.42 -22.26
CA ALA A 419 10.68 -19.79 -23.66
C ALA A 419 11.04 -18.59 -24.54
N ASN A 420 11.88 -18.85 -25.54
CA ASN A 420 12.29 -17.86 -26.52
C ASN A 420 11.47 -18.04 -27.80
N TYR A 421 10.91 -16.95 -28.31
CA TYR A 421 10.16 -16.90 -29.57
C TYR A 421 10.83 -15.97 -30.60
N GLY A 422 12.13 -15.70 -30.43
CA GLY A 422 12.91 -14.82 -31.32
C GLY A 422 13.63 -13.66 -30.62
N LEU A 423 13.39 -13.43 -29.32
CA LEU A 423 14.03 -12.34 -28.57
C LEU A 423 15.55 -12.47 -28.57
N LEU A 424 16.07 -13.66 -28.28
CA LEU A 424 17.52 -13.87 -28.18
C LEU A 424 18.22 -13.63 -29.51
N GLU A 425 17.59 -14.00 -30.63
CA GLU A 425 18.10 -13.76 -31.98
C GLU A 425 18.15 -12.26 -32.30
N LYS A 426 17.13 -11.50 -31.89
CA LYS A 426 17.14 -10.03 -32.04
C LYS A 426 18.25 -9.40 -31.21
N VAL A 427 18.46 -9.86 -29.97
CA VAL A 427 19.54 -9.39 -29.10
C VAL A 427 20.92 -9.76 -29.67
N ALA A 428 21.11 -11.00 -30.15
CA ALA A 428 22.38 -11.45 -30.73
C ALA A 428 22.80 -10.60 -31.94
N ARG A 429 21.83 -10.19 -32.79
CA ARG A 429 22.10 -9.28 -33.91
C ARG A 429 22.55 -7.88 -33.46
N GLN A 430 22.19 -7.44 -32.25
CA GLN A 430 22.67 -6.18 -31.70
C GLN A 430 24.09 -6.28 -31.16
N THR A 431 24.48 -7.44 -30.62
CA THR A 431 25.82 -7.66 -30.07
C THR A 431 26.87 -7.97 -31.13
N ASN A 432 26.46 -8.49 -32.29
CA ASN A 432 27.33 -8.68 -33.45
C ASN A 432 26.67 -8.11 -34.72
N ARG A 433 27.27 -7.02 -35.23
CA ARG A 433 26.80 -6.26 -36.39
C ARG A 433 27.29 -6.82 -37.73
N ASP A 434 28.12 -7.87 -37.75
CA ASP A 434 28.52 -8.52 -39.00
C ASP A 434 27.30 -9.13 -39.68
N PRO A 435 26.91 -8.65 -40.87
CA PRO A 435 25.73 -9.14 -41.57
C PRO A 435 25.86 -10.61 -42.00
N ASN A 436 27.09 -11.13 -42.15
CA ASN A 436 27.33 -12.49 -42.64
C ASN A 436 27.20 -13.56 -41.55
N THR A 437 27.31 -13.18 -40.27
CA THR A 437 27.08 -14.10 -39.16
C THR A 437 25.59 -14.10 -38.80
N THR A 438 24.93 -15.26 -38.84
CA THR A 438 23.50 -15.35 -38.46
C THR A 438 23.31 -15.25 -36.95
N PRO A 439 22.15 -14.80 -36.44
CA PRO A 439 21.89 -14.76 -35.00
C PRO A 439 22.06 -16.13 -34.31
N GLN A 440 21.69 -17.21 -35.01
CA GLN A 440 21.88 -18.58 -34.52
C GLN A 440 23.36 -18.94 -34.42
N GLN A 441 24.20 -18.52 -35.37
CA GLN A 441 25.65 -18.70 -35.27
C GLN A 441 26.22 -17.90 -34.10
N ILE A 442 25.78 -16.65 -33.90
CA ILE A 442 26.22 -15.81 -32.77
C ILE A 442 25.88 -16.47 -31.43
N LEU A 443 24.61 -16.88 -31.24
CA LEU A 443 24.17 -17.57 -30.03
C LEU A 443 24.88 -18.93 -29.86
N GLY A 444 25.08 -19.67 -30.95
CA GLY A 444 25.82 -20.92 -30.97
C GLY A 444 27.29 -20.75 -30.55
N SER A 445 27.95 -19.67 -30.98
CA SER A 445 29.31 -19.33 -30.54
C SER A 445 29.37 -19.02 -29.06
N TYR A 446 28.41 -18.26 -28.52
CA TYR A 446 28.32 -18.05 -27.06
C TYR A 446 28.03 -19.36 -26.31
N GLY A 447 27.18 -20.22 -26.86
CA GLY A 447 26.94 -21.56 -26.31
C GLY A 447 28.19 -22.42 -26.30
N ALA A 448 28.99 -22.42 -27.37
CA ALA A 448 30.27 -23.11 -27.43
C ALA A 448 31.27 -22.56 -26.39
N LEU A 449 31.32 -21.24 -26.20
CA LEU A 449 32.15 -20.62 -25.17
C LEU A 449 31.73 -21.03 -23.76
N LEU A 450 30.42 -21.03 -23.47
CA LEU A 450 29.89 -21.52 -22.19
C LEU A 450 30.22 -23.00 -21.97
N GLN A 451 30.18 -23.83 -23.02
CA GLN A 451 30.56 -25.23 -22.93
C GLN A 451 32.05 -25.40 -22.60
N LEU A 452 32.93 -24.59 -23.21
CA LEU A 452 34.36 -24.58 -22.88
C LEU A 452 34.58 -24.20 -21.40
N PHE A 453 33.90 -23.16 -20.92
CA PHE A 453 33.96 -22.80 -19.51
C PHE A 453 33.41 -23.91 -18.62
N ALA A 454 32.32 -24.58 -19.00
CA ALA A 454 31.74 -25.69 -18.25
C ALA A 454 32.73 -26.85 -18.07
N VAL A 455 33.48 -27.21 -19.12
CA VAL A 455 34.51 -28.28 -19.05
C VAL A 455 35.66 -27.90 -18.12
N GLN A 456 35.94 -26.61 -17.97
CA GLN A 456 36.99 -26.11 -17.07
C GLN A 456 36.53 -25.93 -15.61
N GLN A 457 35.22 -26.03 -15.33
CA GLN A 457 34.71 -25.87 -13.97
C GLN A 457 34.88 -27.13 -13.12
N GLN A 458 35.43 -26.96 -11.92
CA GLN A 458 35.50 -27.99 -10.90
C GLN A 458 34.22 -28.06 -10.05
N ASP A 459 33.50 -26.93 -9.95
CA ASP A 459 32.20 -26.88 -9.28
C ASP A 459 31.13 -27.54 -10.15
N LYS A 460 30.52 -28.61 -9.64
CA LYS A 460 29.51 -29.39 -10.39
C LYS A 460 28.26 -28.58 -10.71
N LEU A 461 27.84 -27.63 -9.85
CA LEU A 461 26.69 -26.78 -10.15
C LEU A 461 26.98 -25.89 -11.33
N LEU A 462 28.14 -25.23 -11.27
CA LEU A 462 28.51 -24.23 -12.25
C LEU A 462 28.73 -24.92 -13.59
N GLN A 463 29.37 -26.10 -13.59
CA GLN A 463 29.46 -26.97 -14.75
C GLN A 463 28.07 -27.32 -15.33
N GLN A 464 27.13 -27.79 -14.51
CA GLN A 464 25.76 -28.13 -14.96
C GLN A 464 25.00 -26.93 -15.49
N THR A 465 25.11 -25.79 -14.80
CA THR A 465 24.46 -24.53 -15.15
C THR A 465 25.00 -24.04 -16.50
N LEU A 466 26.32 -23.91 -16.62
CA LEU A 466 26.97 -23.48 -17.87
C LEU A 466 26.65 -24.44 -19.02
N SER A 467 26.64 -25.75 -18.79
CA SER A 467 26.27 -26.75 -19.81
C SER A 467 24.82 -26.62 -20.24
N ALA A 468 23.88 -26.43 -19.31
CA ALA A 468 22.46 -26.24 -19.64
C ALA A 468 22.24 -24.96 -20.45
N PHE A 469 22.88 -23.85 -20.05
CA PHE A 469 22.83 -22.61 -20.83
C PHE A 469 23.55 -22.74 -22.17
N ALA A 470 24.65 -23.49 -22.27
CA ALA A 470 25.33 -23.77 -23.53
C ALA A 470 24.42 -24.48 -24.54
N ILE A 471 23.77 -25.58 -24.11
CA ILE A 471 22.82 -26.34 -24.93
C ILE A 471 21.63 -25.45 -25.30
N PHE A 472 21.15 -24.63 -24.37
CA PHE A 472 20.05 -23.70 -24.63
C PHE A 472 20.42 -22.65 -25.66
N LEU A 473 21.60 -22.00 -25.58
CA LEU A 473 22.02 -21.00 -26.57
C LEU A 473 22.27 -21.59 -27.96
N GLN A 474 22.73 -22.85 -28.04
CA GLN A 474 22.89 -23.56 -29.31
C GLN A 474 21.55 -23.89 -29.99
N ASN A 475 20.47 -24.03 -29.20
CA ASN A 475 19.11 -24.25 -29.71
C ASN A 475 18.09 -23.53 -28.79
N PRO A 476 17.87 -22.22 -28.98
CA PRO A 476 17.20 -21.36 -27.99
C PRO A 476 15.67 -21.46 -28.09
N LYS A 477 15.08 -22.63 -27.75
CA LYS A 477 13.62 -22.75 -27.67
C LYS A 477 13.11 -22.55 -26.25
N ASN A 478 13.59 -23.35 -25.31
CA ASN A 478 13.22 -23.20 -23.89
C ASN A 478 14.26 -23.79 -22.94
N ILE A 479 14.27 -23.24 -21.74
CA ILE A 479 15.00 -23.76 -20.59
C ILE A 479 14.11 -23.65 -19.35
N ALA A 480 14.05 -24.73 -18.57
CA ALA A 480 13.43 -24.75 -17.26
C ALA A 480 14.47 -25.05 -16.18
N ILE A 481 14.35 -24.38 -15.04
CA ILE A 481 15.18 -24.53 -13.85
C ILE A 481 14.24 -25.00 -12.74
N HIS A 482 14.57 -26.15 -12.17
CA HIS A 482 13.84 -26.75 -11.06
C HIS A 482 14.75 -26.71 -9.83
N ALA A 483 14.38 -25.91 -8.83
CA ALA A 483 15.10 -25.83 -7.58
C ALA A 483 14.23 -26.39 -6.45
N LYS A 484 14.57 -27.58 -5.96
CA LYS A 484 13.90 -28.20 -4.81
C LYS A 484 14.77 -28.05 -3.57
N ALA A 485 14.25 -27.41 -2.53
CA ALA A 485 15.00 -27.25 -1.29
C ALA A 485 15.22 -28.63 -0.64
N ASN A 486 16.44 -28.89 -0.16
CA ASN A 486 16.76 -30.14 0.54
C ASN A 486 15.99 -30.26 1.86
N LYS A 487 15.75 -29.12 2.50
CA LYS A 487 14.84 -28.88 3.61
C LYS A 487 14.14 -27.55 3.34
N PRO A 488 12.89 -27.33 3.78
CA PRO A 488 12.24 -26.04 3.62
C PRO A 488 13.11 -24.90 4.16
N VAL A 489 13.23 -23.81 3.38
CA VAL A 489 14.12 -22.68 3.72
C VAL A 489 13.34 -21.40 3.96
N ASN A 490 13.64 -20.72 5.07
CA ASN A 490 13.04 -19.45 5.44
C ASN A 490 13.31 -18.40 4.37
N GLU A 491 12.23 -17.87 3.78
CA GLU A 491 12.29 -16.90 2.67
C GLU A 491 13.03 -15.62 3.07
N ASN A 492 12.77 -15.09 4.28
CA ASN A 492 13.39 -13.86 4.76
C ASN A 492 14.89 -14.04 5.00
N ALA A 493 15.30 -15.19 5.56
CA ALA A 493 16.70 -15.51 5.73
C ALA A 493 17.42 -15.69 4.38
N LEU A 494 16.78 -16.39 3.43
CA LEU A 494 17.31 -16.55 2.08
C LEU A 494 17.50 -15.20 1.37
N LEU A 495 16.50 -14.31 1.46
CA LEU A 495 16.56 -12.96 0.90
C LEU A 495 17.67 -12.13 1.53
N ASN A 496 17.81 -12.15 2.85
CA ASN A 496 18.88 -11.43 3.56
C ASN A 496 20.28 -11.91 3.13
N MET A 497 20.46 -13.23 2.97
CA MET A 497 21.71 -13.80 2.49
C MET A 497 22.00 -13.42 1.04
N LEU A 498 20.98 -13.44 0.16
CA LEU A 498 21.12 -12.99 -1.23
C LEU A 498 21.51 -11.51 -1.31
N VAL A 499 20.88 -10.66 -0.50
CA VAL A 499 21.21 -9.22 -0.43
C VAL A 499 22.64 -9.01 0.08
N ALA A 500 23.09 -9.80 1.05
CA ALA A 500 24.46 -9.74 1.56
C ALA A 500 25.47 -10.14 0.47
N ASP A 501 25.23 -11.25 -0.23
CA ASP A 501 26.07 -11.70 -1.34
C ASP A 501 26.13 -10.68 -2.47
N ALA A 502 24.98 -10.11 -2.87
CA ALA A 502 24.93 -9.06 -3.89
C ALA A 502 25.72 -7.81 -3.49
N LYS A 503 25.69 -7.41 -2.21
CA LYS A 503 26.50 -6.30 -1.69
C LYS A 503 28.00 -6.62 -1.73
N THR A 504 28.39 -7.84 -1.38
CA THR A 504 29.77 -8.31 -1.46
C THR A 504 30.27 -8.30 -2.90
N LEU A 505 29.48 -8.86 -3.83
CA LEU A 505 29.80 -8.87 -5.26
C LEU A 505 29.87 -7.46 -5.85
N LYS A 506 29.00 -6.53 -5.44
CA LYS A 506 29.06 -5.14 -5.91
C LYS A 506 30.33 -4.41 -5.44
N LYS A 507 30.81 -4.71 -4.23
CA LYS A 507 32.08 -4.17 -3.71
C LYS A 507 33.28 -4.80 -4.41
N TYR A 508 33.15 -6.06 -4.77
CA TYR A 508 34.14 -6.78 -5.54
C TYR A 508 34.12 -6.29 -7.00
N LYS A 509 35.04 -5.38 -7.34
CA LYS A 509 35.26 -4.94 -8.72
C LYS A 509 36.44 -5.73 -9.29
N PRO A 510 36.18 -6.88 -9.94
CA PRO A 510 37.28 -7.64 -10.55
C PRO A 510 37.89 -6.87 -11.71
N VAL A 511 37.19 -5.94 -12.34
CA VAL A 511 37.72 -5.11 -13.42
C VAL A 511 38.19 -3.77 -12.83
N ASN A 512 39.50 -3.51 -12.89
CA ASN A 512 40.05 -2.21 -12.52
C ASN A 512 39.75 -1.15 -13.61
N ASN A 513 39.98 0.13 -13.32
CA ASN A 513 39.67 1.24 -14.24
C ASN A 513 40.41 1.17 -15.60
N ASN A 514 41.42 0.29 -15.72
CA ASN A 514 42.18 0.07 -16.95
C ASN A 514 41.69 -1.16 -17.74
N GLY A 515 40.59 -1.79 -17.32
CA GLY A 515 40.03 -2.97 -17.99
C GLY A 515 40.70 -4.30 -17.62
N ASN A 516 41.71 -4.30 -16.75
CA ASN A 516 42.37 -5.54 -16.32
C ASN A 516 41.51 -6.24 -15.26
N VAL A 517 41.35 -7.55 -15.43
CA VAL A 517 40.65 -8.41 -14.48
C VAL A 517 41.63 -8.86 -13.40
N ASP A 518 41.44 -8.37 -12.17
CA ASP A 518 42.11 -8.86 -10.97
C ASP A 518 41.22 -9.94 -10.30
N LEU A 519 41.72 -11.17 -10.31
CA LEU A 519 41.09 -12.34 -9.68
C LEU A 519 41.85 -12.80 -8.44
N SER A 520 42.79 -12.00 -7.93
CA SER A 520 43.66 -12.38 -6.79
C SER A 520 42.87 -12.59 -5.49
N ASN A 521 41.67 -12.01 -5.37
CA ASN A 521 40.81 -12.11 -4.19
C ASN A 521 39.45 -12.71 -4.57
N ASN A 522 39.05 -13.84 -4.01
CA ASN A 522 37.71 -14.38 -4.28
C ASN A 522 36.69 -13.73 -3.30
N PRO A 523 35.59 -13.09 -3.76
CA PRO A 523 34.60 -12.52 -2.86
C PRO A 523 33.96 -13.62 -2.00
N ASN A 524 33.93 -13.43 -0.69
CA ASN A 524 33.29 -14.36 0.23
C ASN A 524 31.75 -14.24 0.14
N VAL A 525 31.15 -14.92 -0.84
CA VAL A 525 29.70 -15.05 -1.03
C VAL A 525 29.20 -16.32 -0.35
N LYS A 526 28.29 -16.20 0.62
CA LYS A 526 27.88 -17.32 1.49
C LYS A 526 26.75 -18.15 0.89
N LEU A 527 25.76 -17.51 0.27
CA LEU A 527 24.60 -18.21 -0.31
C LEU A 527 25.00 -18.89 -1.61
N ILE A 528 25.63 -18.15 -2.53
CA ILE A 528 25.97 -18.65 -3.87
C ILE A 528 26.92 -19.85 -3.77
N ASN A 529 27.96 -19.78 -2.94
CA ASN A 529 28.92 -20.87 -2.76
C ASN A 529 28.29 -22.12 -2.11
N ASN A 530 27.15 -22.00 -1.43
CA ASN A 530 26.52 -23.09 -0.71
C ASN A 530 25.18 -23.54 -1.32
N ILE A 531 24.80 -22.98 -2.47
CA ILE A 531 23.43 -23.11 -3.01
C ILE A 531 23.07 -24.57 -3.33
N GLN A 532 24.04 -25.43 -3.69
CA GLN A 532 23.80 -26.87 -3.93
C GLN A 532 23.45 -27.67 -2.67
N ASN A 533 23.99 -27.25 -1.52
CA ASN A 533 23.67 -27.89 -0.25
C ASN A 533 22.28 -27.48 0.24
N ILE A 534 21.79 -26.33 -0.24
CA ILE A 534 20.47 -25.80 0.09
C ILE A 534 19.41 -26.35 -0.87
N PHE A 535 19.70 -26.40 -2.17
CA PHE A 535 18.78 -26.81 -3.22
C PHE A 535 19.35 -27.91 -4.12
N LYS A 536 18.52 -28.89 -4.45
CA LYS A 536 18.69 -29.73 -5.63
C LYS A 536 18.21 -28.96 -6.85
N ILE A 537 19.14 -28.58 -7.71
CA ILE A 537 18.87 -27.80 -8.92
C ILE A 537 19.01 -28.73 -10.13
N SER A 538 18.00 -28.76 -10.99
CA SER A 538 18.05 -29.46 -12.28
C SER A 538 17.55 -28.56 -13.41
N PHE A 539 18.00 -28.87 -14.62
CA PHE A 539 17.68 -28.09 -15.82
C PHE A 539 17.04 -28.98 -16.87
N ASP A 540 15.96 -28.51 -17.48
CA ASP A 540 15.35 -29.12 -18.65
C ASP A 540 15.49 -28.16 -19.83
N VAL A 541 16.24 -28.56 -20.85
CA VAL A 541 16.50 -27.75 -22.05
C VAL A 541 15.78 -28.38 -23.23
N ASN A 542 14.96 -27.60 -23.92
CA ASN A 542 14.22 -28.01 -25.12
C ASN A 542 13.36 -29.28 -24.98
N LYS A 543 13.03 -29.69 -23.75
CA LYS A 543 12.11 -30.81 -23.49
C LYS A 543 10.67 -30.30 -23.56
N TYR A 544 9.86 -30.97 -24.37
CA TYR A 544 8.41 -30.79 -24.32
C TYR A 544 7.90 -31.36 -22.99
N SER A 545 7.27 -30.52 -22.18
CA SER A 545 6.49 -30.94 -21.03
C SER A 545 5.36 -31.87 -21.52
N LYS A 546 5.51 -33.18 -21.31
CA LYS A 546 4.41 -34.13 -21.45
C LYS A 546 3.45 -33.93 -20.27
N HIS A 547 2.19 -33.65 -20.60
CA HIS A 547 0.95 -33.67 -19.79
C HIS A 547 0.34 -32.33 -19.34
N LEU A 548 -0.86 -32.02 -19.88
CA LEU A 548 -2.15 -31.98 -19.17
C LEU A 548 -3.29 -31.71 -20.18
N TYR A 549 -3.74 -32.76 -20.89
CA TYR A 549 -5.15 -32.89 -21.28
C TYR A 549 -5.72 -33.97 -20.34
N LYS A 550 -6.46 -33.52 -19.32
CA LYS A 550 -7.65 -34.17 -18.78
C LYS A 550 -8.41 -33.15 -17.97
#